data_AF-A0A8S3XPH3-F1
#
_entry.id   AF-A0A8S3XPH3-F1
#
_cell.length_a   1.000
_cell.length_b   1.000
_cell.length_c   1.000
_cell.angle_alpha   90.00
_cell.angle_beta   90.00
_cell.angle_gamma   90.00
#
_symmetry.space_group_name_H-M   'P 1'
#
loop_
_entity.id
_entity.type
_entity.pdbx_description
1 polymer ?
#
loop_
_entity_poly.entity_id
_entity_poly.type
_entity_poly.pdbx_seq_one_letter_code
_entity_poly.pdbx_strand_id
1 'polypeptide(L)'
;MKEKLGRIYKEGNKSIRNDHNNHRYEIISRNIENFRSAKKAYKELTTFKSWIQKLEQNSQDANSRRDVISHATKFYKNLYTKQNNTEMETQATHKNTSDSIKPIEDFEVYEYVNKLKAEKSPEPDGICNEALKLERPS
;
A
#
# COMPACT_ATOMS: atom_id res chain seq x y z
N MET A 1 36.70 11.50 32.90
CA MET A 1 35.23 11.36 32.83
C MET A 1 34.66 11.79 31.46
N LYS A 2 35.01 12.98 30.95
CA LYS A 2 34.58 13.46 29.62
C LYS A 2 34.91 12.50 28.46
N GLU A 3 36.12 11.94 28.42
CA GLU A 3 36.50 10.99 27.35
C GLU A 3 35.69 9.69 27.37
N LYS A 4 35.44 9.13 28.56
CA LYS A 4 34.64 7.92 28.73
C LYS A 4 33.20 8.16 28.28
N LEU A 5 32.62 9.32 28.61
CA LEU A 5 31.30 9.72 28.15
C LEU A 5 31.25 9.89 26.61
N GLY A 6 32.28 10.52 26.03
CA GLY A 6 32.40 10.67 24.58
C GLY A 6 32.51 9.33 23.85
N ARG A 7 33.22 8.34 24.42
CA ARG A 7 33.28 6.98 23.86
C ARG A 7 31.93 6.27 23.91
N ILE A 8 31.23 6.32 25.06
CA ILE A 8 29.91 5.71 25.22
C ILE A 8 28.91 6.31 24.22
N TYR A 9 28.92 7.64 24.05
CA TYR A 9 28.06 8.32 23.08
C TYR A 9 28.32 7.86 21.65
N LYS A 10 29.60 7.76 21.25
CA LYS A 10 29.98 7.28 19.91
C LYS A 10 29.55 5.84 19.68
N GLU A 11 29.75 4.97 20.67
CA GLU A 11 29.40 3.56 20.57
C GLU A 11 27.89 3.35 20.51
N GLY A 12 27.12 4.10 21.32
CA GLY A 12 25.67 4.09 21.29
C GLY A 12 25.14 4.52 19.92
N ASN A 13 25.62 5.65 19.39
CA ASN A 13 25.22 6.12 18.06
C ASN A 13 25.60 5.15 16.94
N LYS A 14 26.77 4.50 17.05
CA LYS A 14 27.18 3.47 16.10
C LYS A 14 26.24 2.27 16.16
N SER A 15 25.88 1.82 17.36
CA SER A 15 24.96 0.71 17.58
C SER A 15 23.56 0.99 17.03
N ILE A 16 23.01 2.19 17.31
CA ILE A 16 21.71 2.63 16.78
C ILE A 16 21.71 2.63 15.25
N ARG A 17 22.77 3.16 14.63
CA ARG A 17 22.88 3.20 13.17
C ARG A 17 22.98 1.79 12.59
N ASN A 18 23.71 0.90 13.24
CA ASN A 18 23.88 -0.48 12.82
C ASN A 18 22.56 -1.25 12.91
N ASP A 19 21.85 -1.13 14.02
CA ASP A 19 20.53 -1.72 14.23
C ASP A 19 19.52 -1.27 13.16
N HIS A 20 19.45 0.04 12.92
CA HIS A 20 18.59 0.58 11.87
C HIS A 20 18.93 0.04 10.47
N ASN A 21 20.22 -0.08 10.15
CA ASN A 21 20.66 -0.64 8.87
C ASN A 21 20.35 -2.13 8.76
N ASN A 22 20.55 -2.90 9.83
CA ASN A 22 20.25 -4.33 9.88
C ASN A 22 18.77 -4.59 9.67
N HIS A 23 17.90 -3.89 10.39
CA HIS A 23 16.45 -3.98 10.21
C HIS A 23 16.03 -3.70 8.75
N ARG A 24 16.61 -2.67 8.12
CA ARG A 24 16.34 -2.38 6.70
C ARG A 24 16.83 -3.49 5.78
N TYR A 25 18.02 -4.02 6.05
CA TYR A 25 18.60 -5.11 5.27
C TYR A 25 17.74 -6.37 5.35
N GLU A 26 17.30 -6.76 6.55
CA GLU A 26 16.42 -7.91 6.78
C GLU A 26 15.09 -7.79 6.01
N ILE A 27 14.44 -6.62 6.04
CA ILE A 27 13.21 -6.38 5.26
C ILE A 27 13.46 -6.53 3.76
N ILE A 28 14.57 -5.98 3.26
CA ILE A 28 14.92 -6.05 1.85
C ILE A 28 15.21 -7.50 1.45
N SER A 29 16.09 -8.19 2.16
CA SER A 29 16.49 -9.58 1.88
C SER A 29 15.29 -10.52 1.91
N ARG A 30 14.46 -10.46 2.97
CA ARG A 30 13.25 -11.28 3.10
C ARG A 30 12.28 -11.06 1.94
N ASN A 31 12.10 -9.82 1.47
CA ASN A 31 11.19 -9.52 0.37
C ASN A 31 11.76 -9.91 -1.01
N ILE A 32 13.08 -9.85 -1.19
CA ILE A 32 13.76 -10.33 -2.40
C ILE A 32 13.69 -11.86 -2.47
N GLU A 33 13.96 -12.55 -1.37
CA GLU A 33 13.97 -14.02 -1.33
C GLU A 33 12.56 -14.61 -1.51
N ASN A 34 11.57 -14.12 -0.76
CA ASN A 34 10.23 -14.69 -0.77
C ASN A 34 9.36 -14.23 -1.94
N PHE A 35 9.51 -12.97 -2.38
CA PHE A 35 8.61 -12.36 -3.35
C PHE A 35 9.31 -11.84 -4.60
N ARG A 36 10.66 -11.86 -4.65
CA ARG A 36 11.47 -11.27 -5.74
C ARG A 36 11.05 -9.83 -6.07
N SER A 37 10.58 -9.09 -5.07
CA SER A 37 9.94 -7.79 -5.28
C SER A 37 10.57 -6.70 -4.43
N ALA A 38 11.41 -5.88 -5.06
CA ALA A 38 11.95 -4.67 -4.46
C ALA A 38 10.85 -3.63 -4.14
N LYS A 39 9.79 -3.59 -4.94
CA LYS A 39 8.63 -2.70 -4.70
C LYS A 39 7.93 -3.02 -3.39
N LYS A 40 7.78 -4.31 -3.07
CA LYS A 40 7.16 -4.75 -1.82
C LYS A 40 8.02 -4.39 -0.61
N ALA A 41 9.34 -4.59 -0.71
CA ALA A 41 10.30 -4.15 0.31
C ALA A 41 10.20 -2.63 0.56
N TYR A 42 10.18 -1.82 -0.52
CA TYR A 42 10.06 -0.37 -0.41
C TYR A 42 8.75 0.06 0.26
N LYS A 43 7.62 -0.57 -0.10
CA LYS A 43 6.32 -0.28 0.52
C LYS A 43 6.36 -0.56 2.02
N GLU A 44 6.88 -1.70 2.43
CA GLU A 44 7.00 -2.07 3.85
C GLU A 44 7.87 -1.06 4.63
N LEU A 45 9.01 -0.66 4.07
CA LEU A 45 9.90 0.35 4.67
C LEU A 45 9.28 1.75 4.78
N THR A 46 8.27 2.08 3.97
CA THR A 46 7.70 3.43 3.87
C THR A 46 6.30 3.57 4.45
N THR A 47 5.62 2.46 4.78
CA THR A 47 4.20 2.44 5.19
C THR A 47 3.93 3.36 6.40
N PHE A 48 4.89 3.49 7.33
CA PHE A 48 4.73 4.32 8.53
C PHE A 48 5.44 5.68 8.47
N LYS A 49 6.12 6.00 7.35
CA LYS A 49 6.93 7.22 7.22
C LYS A 49 6.08 8.50 7.08
N SER A 50 4.89 8.38 6.50
CA SER A 50 3.99 9.51 6.21
C SER A 50 3.40 10.18 7.45
N TRP A 51 3.20 9.43 8.54
CA TRP A 51 2.68 9.99 9.80
C TRP A 51 3.71 10.90 10.48
N ILE A 52 4.98 10.49 10.48
CA ILE A 52 6.07 11.22 11.13
C ILE A 52 6.41 12.51 10.36
N GLN A 53 6.41 12.49 9.02
CA GLN A 53 6.74 13.66 8.21
C GLN A 53 5.80 14.86 8.40
N LYS A 54 4.52 14.64 8.78
CA LYS A 54 3.58 15.74 9.08
C LYS A 54 3.89 16.46 10.40
N LEU A 55 4.75 15.91 11.25
CA LEU A 55 5.24 16.59 12.47
C LEU A 55 6.50 17.43 12.21
N GLU A 56 7.27 17.11 11.17
CA GLU A 56 8.60 17.70 10.92
C GLU A 56 8.60 18.95 10.03
N GLN A 57 7.45 19.35 9.47
CA GLN A 57 7.41 20.31 8.36
C GLN A 57 7.98 21.71 8.68
N ASN A 58 8.32 22.01 9.95
CA ASN A 58 9.12 23.18 10.36
C ASN A 58 10.00 22.86 11.60
N SER A 59 10.69 21.71 11.61
CA SER A 59 11.45 21.21 12.77
C SER A 59 12.64 22.10 13.16
N GLN A 60 12.38 23.18 13.88
CA GLN A 60 13.32 23.72 14.85
C GLN A 60 13.20 22.86 16.11
N ASP A 61 14.31 22.34 16.63
CA ASP A 61 14.31 21.39 17.75
C ASP A 61 13.49 21.95 18.94
N ALA A 62 12.34 21.33 19.23
CA ALA A 62 11.47 21.71 20.33
C ALA A 62 11.99 21.12 21.65
N ASN A 63 13.05 21.70 22.20
CA ASN A 63 13.71 21.21 23.41
C ASN A 63 13.01 21.66 24.71
N SER A 64 12.11 22.64 24.65
CA SER A 64 11.34 23.12 25.81
C SER A 64 9.97 22.45 25.89
N ARG A 65 9.52 22.16 27.12
CA ARG A 65 8.17 21.61 27.40
C ARG A 65 7.07 22.47 26.76
N ARG A 66 7.24 23.80 26.74
CA ARG A 66 6.26 24.72 26.11
C ARG A 66 6.18 24.51 24.61
N ASP A 67 7.32 24.29 23.96
CA ASP A 67 7.39 24.08 22.52
C ASP A 67 6.75 22.75 22.16
N VAL A 68 7.04 21.68 22.91
CA VAL A 68 6.41 20.36 22.71
C VAL A 68 4.88 20.46 22.80
N ILE A 69 4.37 21.12 23.84
CA ILE A 69 2.92 21.31 24.02
C ILE A 69 2.33 22.14 22.88
N SER A 70 3.02 23.20 22.45
CA SER A 70 2.58 24.07 21.35
C SER A 70 2.49 23.31 20.03
N HIS A 71 3.52 22.54 19.68
CA HIS A 71 3.56 21.73 18.46
C HIS A 71 2.48 20.64 18.48
N ALA A 72 2.33 19.91 19.59
CA ALA A 72 1.28 18.91 19.74
C ALA A 72 -0.12 19.54 19.62
N THR A 73 -0.34 20.68 20.29
CA THR A 73 -1.62 21.40 20.22
C THR A 73 -1.93 21.85 18.81
N LYS A 74 -0.94 22.39 18.08
CA LYS A 74 -1.10 22.83 16.68
C LYS A 74 -1.39 21.64 15.75
N PHE A 75 -0.68 20.53 15.94
CA PHE A 75 -0.92 19.29 15.20
C PHE A 75 -2.34 18.77 15.40
N TYR A 76 -2.78 18.60 16.65
CA TYR A 76 -4.11 18.07 16.93
C TYR A 76 -5.22 19.04 16.57
N LYS A 77 -5.01 20.35 16.72
CA LYS A 77 -5.90 21.34 16.13
C LYS A 77 -6.02 21.10 14.63
N ASN A 78 -4.94 21.09 13.87
CA ASN A 78 -5.00 20.85 12.42
C ASN A 78 -5.64 19.51 12.05
N LEU A 79 -5.42 18.45 12.84
CA LEU A 79 -6.01 17.12 12.63
C LEU A 79 -7.54 17.13 12.75
N TYR A 80 -8.08 17.90 13.70
CA TYR A 80 -9.51 17.94 14.01
C TYR A 80 -10.21 19.24 13.58
N THR A 81 -9.48 20.22 13.05
CA THR A 81 -10.07 21.42 12.46
C THR A 81 -10.66 20.97 11.14
N LYS A 82 -11.98 20.76 11.15
CA LYS A 82 -12.80 20.27 10.05
C LYS A 82 -12.22 20.67 8.70
N GLN A 83 -11.70 19.66 8.01
CA GLN A 83 -11.38 19.75 6.61
C GLN A 83 -12.74 19.81 5.89
N ASN A 84 -13.27 21.02 5.69
CA ASN A 84 -14.28 21.29 4.65
C ASN A 84 -13.69 21.15 3.24
N ASN A 85 -12.54 20.48 3.11
CA ASN A 85 -12.00 20.05 1.85
C ASN A 85 -12.28 18.57 1.77
N THR A 86 -13.28 18.25 0.95
CA THR A 86 -13.40 17.05 0.13
C THR A 86 -12.36 16.03 0.52
N GLU A 87 -12.82 15.06 1.28
CA GLU A 87 -12.14 13.83 1.59
C GLU A 87 -11.22 13.45 0.41
N MET A 88 -9.91 13.59 0.62
CA MET A 88 -8.98 12.57 0.15
C MET A 88 -9.27 11.30 0.95
N GLU A 89 -10.51 10.80 0.88
CA GLU A 89 -10.67 9.40 0.68
C GLU A 89 -9.83 9.14 -0.57
N THR A 90 -8.91 8.18 -0.50
CA THR A 90 -8.83 7.22 -1.59
C THR A 90 -10.23 6.61 -1.76
N GLN A 91 -11.18 7.40 -2.26
CA GLN A 91 -12.20 6.93 -3.14
C GLN A 91 -11.32 6.36 -4.24
N ALA A 92 -11.26 5.03 -4.31
CA ALA A 92 -11.39 4.45 -5.62
C ALA A 92 -12.46 5.30 -6.30
N THR A 93 -12.06 6.15 -7.25
CA THR A 93 -13.00 6.81 -8.13
C THR A 93 -13.66 5.67 -8.90
N HIS A 94 -14.60 4.97 -8.26
CA HIS A 94 -15.90 4.79 -8.86
C HIS A 94 -16.42 6.21 -8.99
N LYS A 95 -15.96 6.88 -10.05
CA LYS A 95 -16.80 7.83 -10.72
C LYS A 95 -18.11 7.06 -10.85
N ASN A 96 -19.13 7.48 -10.11
CA ASN A 96 -20.49 7.23 -10.56
C ASN A 96 -20.67 8.15 -11.78
N THR A 97 -19.89 7.92 -12.84
CA THR A 97 -20.44 8.04 -14.17
C THR A 97 -21.65 7.13 -14.10
N SER A 98 -22.81 7.66 -14.47
CA SER A 98 -23.88 6.80 -14.95
C SER A 98 -23.26 6.06 -16.14
N ASP A 99 -22.54 4.98 -15.86
CA ASP A 99 -21.99 4.11 -16.86
C ASP A 99 -23.24 3.59 -17.54
N SER A 100 -23.52 4.12 -18.72
CA SER A 100 -24.44 3.49 -19.65
C SER A 100 -23.84 2.12 -19.89
N ILE A 101 -24.28 1.15 -19.10
CA ILE A 101 -23.87 -0.24 -19.22
C ILE A 101 -24.30 -0.61 -20.63
N LYS A 102 -23.31 -0.80 -21.52
CA LYS A 102 -23.61 -1.27 -22.86
C LYS A 102 -24.29 -2.64 -22.72
N PRO A 103 -25.39 -2.88 -23.45
CA PRO A 103 -25.95 -4.22 -23.54
C PRO A 103 -24.86 -5.19 -24.00
N ILE A 104 -24.86 -6.40 -23.44
CA ILE A 104 -23.95 -7.46 -23.87
C ILE A 104 -24.29 -7.78 -25.33
N GLU A 105 -23.30 -7.68 -26.21
CA GLU A 105 -23.47 -8.00 -27.63
C GLU A 105 -23.18 -9.50 -27.86
N ASP A 106 -23.91 -10.13 -28.79
CA ASP A 106 -23.76 -11.56 -29.07
C ASP A 106 -22.32 -11.97 -29.41
N PHE A 107 -21.57 -11.09 -30.08
CA PHE A 107 -20.17 -11.33 -30.42
C PHE A 107 -19.30 -11.51 -29.18
N GLU A 108 -19.55 -10.76 -28.09
CA GLU A 108 -18.80 -10.87 -26.84
C GLU A 108 -19.03 -12.24 -26.22
N VAL A 109 -20.29 -12.69 -26.20
CA VAL A 109 -20.68 -14.02 -25.71
C VAL A 109 -19.95 -15.11 -26.49
N TYR A 110 -19.93 -15.02 -27.82
CA TYR A 110 -19.21 -15.99 -28.65
C TYR A 110 -17.69 -15.98 -28.41
N GLU A 111 -17.07 -14.83 -28.19
CA GLU A 111 -15.65 -14.79 -27.83
C GLU A 111 -15.36 -15.52 -26.52
N TYR A 112 -16.22 -15.33 -25.50
CA TYR A 112 -16.03 -15.99 -24.21
C TYR A 112 -16.25 -17.49 -24.30
N VAL A 113 -17.27 -17.95 -25.03
CA VAL A 113 -17.49 -19.38 -25.29
C VAL A 113 -16.27 -20.01 -25.97
N ASN A 114 -15.61 -19.31 -26.91
CA ASN A 114 -14.39 -19.81 -27.55
C ASN A 114 -13.19 -19.95 -26.60
N LYS A 115 -13.08 -19.04 -25.61
CA LYS A 115 -12.00 -19.04 -24.61
C LYS A 115 -12.14 -20.18 -23.58
N LEU A 116 -13.29 -20.86 -23.50
CA LEU A 116 -13.48 -22.02 -22.63
C LEU A 116 -12.49 -23.14 -22.99
N LYS A 117 -11.90 -23.78 -21.98
CA LYS A 117 -10.95 -24.89 -22.17
C LYS A 117 -11.70 -26.19 -22.46
N ALA A 118 -11.22 -26.96 -23.43
CA ALA A 118 -11.72 -28.31 -23.69
C ALA A 118 -11.31 -29.28 -22.57
N GLU A 119 -11.98 -30.43 -22.52
CA GLU A 119 -11.72 -31.56 -21.62
C GLU A 119 -11.80 -31.19 -20.13
N LYS A 120 -12.59 -30.16 -19.81
CA LYS A 120 -12.93 -29.84 -18.43
C LYS A 120 -14.04 -30.79 -17.97
N SER A 121 -13.88 -31.33 -16.74
CA SER A 121 -14.94 -32.13 -16.12
C SER A 121 -16.23 -31.31 -16.03
N PRO A 122 -17.39 -31.91 -16.34
CA PRO A 122 -18.68 -31.24 -16.22
C PRO A 122 -18.95 -30.83 -14.78
N GLU A 123 -19.69 -29.74 -14.63
CA GLU A 123 -20.27 -29.33 -13.35
C GLU A 123 -21.49 -30.21 -13.01
N PRO A 124 -22.15 -30.01 -11.85
CA PRO A 124 -23.30 -30.83 -11.45
C PRO A 124 -24.49 -30.80 -12.42
N ASP A 125 -24.52 -29.86 -13.36
CA ASP A 125 -25.49 -29.77 -14.46
C ASP A 125 -25.22 -30.78 -15.59
N GLY A 126 -24.05 -31.42 -15.62
CA GLY A 126 -23.67 -32.42 -16.61
C GLY A 126 -23.33 -31.84 -17.99
N ILE A 127 -23.18 -30.52 -18.12
CA ILE A 127 -22.91 -29.86 -19.40
C ILE A 127 -21.40 -29.66 -19.59
N CYS A 128 -20.86 -30.11 -20.73
CA CYS A 128 -19.46 -29.92 -21.08
C CYS A 128 -19.25 -28.65 -21.93
N ASN A 129 -18.04 -28.09 -21.89
CA ASN A 129 -17.68 -26.91 -22.68
C ASN A 129 -17.76 -27.16 -24.20
N GLU A 130 -17.58 -28.40 -24.64
CA GLU A 130 -17.71 -28.84 -26.03
C GLU A 130 -19.14 -28.69 -26.54
N ALA A 131 -20.13 -29.02 -25.70
CA ALA A 131 -21.54 -28.87 -26.05
C ALA A 131 -21.88 -27.40 -26.31
N LEU A 132 -21.39 -26.50 -25.46
CA LEU A 132 -21.59 -25.05 -25.60
C LEU A 132 -20.92 -24.47 -26.86
N LYS A 133 -19.82 -25.06 -27.33
CA LYS A 133 -19.14 -24.64 -28.55
C LYS A 133 -19.83 -25.14 -29.84
N LEU A 134 -20.65 -26.18 -29.74
CA LEU A 134 -21.33 -26.80 -30.89
C LEU A 134 -22.63 -26.11 -31.29
N GLU A 135 -23.35 -25.48 -30.35
CA GLU A 135 -24.66 -24.84 -30.59
C GLU A 135 -24.59 -23.46 -31.30
N ARG A 136 -23.48 -23.15 -31.98
CA ARG A 136 -23.35 -21.88 -32.72
C ARG A 136 -24.27 -21.87 -33.95
N PRO A 137 -25.12 -20.85 -34.14
CA PRO A 137 -25.71 -20.59 -35.45
C PRO A 137 -24.62 -20.09 -36.42
N SER A 138 -24.56 -20.72 -37.60
CA SER A 138 -23.62 -20.42 -38.70
C SER A 138 -23.76 -19.01 -39.25
#